data_AF-A0A344LMZ8-F1
#
_entry.id   AF-A0A344LMZ8-F1
#
_cell.length_a   1.000
_cell.length_b   1.000
_cell.length_c   1.000
_cell.angle_alpha   90.00
_cell.angle_beta   90.00
_cell.angle_gamma   90.00
#
_symmetry.space_group_name_H-M   'P 1'
#
loop_
_entity.id
_entity.type
_entity.pdbx_description
1 polymer ?
#
loop_
_entity_poly.entity_id
_entity_poly.type
_entity_poly.pdbx_seq_one_letter_code
_entity_poly.pdbx_strand_id
1 'polypeptide(L)'
;MKRIFIFSMLFLISFITNSQNLKYRSVDYYFSILKKAEIKESQDRGLLDGNLNIAKKYKKKAENGLNQAGQDLYLNIKMNLLKTYFKDYLYQQHINYKNETYVLYFSMAGFDDTEWCILKWKRGKWKNLERIDKQLVENVRNKKDESANFNFVCFNYDEGPKNIDGIKIFVKKHYLIMQRGGLYHSLIDLERDKILINEESPMHASNSKNKTEMNIWIKKNLHDKIDKIIQ
;
A
#
# COMPACT_ATOMS: atom_id res chain seq x y z
N MET A 1 37.22 56.99 10.68
CA MET A 1 37.55 55.71 10.02
C MET A 1 36.34 54.80 10.08
N LYS A 2 35.93 54.30 8.90
CA LYS A 2 34.99 53.22 8.58
C LYS A 2 34.41 52.41 9.75
N ARG A 3 33.07 52.31 9.83
CA ARG A 3 32.30 51.12 9.40
C ARG A 3 30.79 51.28 9.66
N ILE A 4 30.06 51.19 8.55
CA ILE A 4 28.67 50.77 8.40
C ILE A 4 28.46 49.45 9.15
N PHE A 5 27.32 49.26 9.83
CA PHE A 5 26.50 48.05 9.64
C PHE A 5 25.06 48.28 10.12
N ILE A 6 24.17 48.27 9.14
CA ILE A 6 22.72 48.26 9.21
C ILE A 6 22.28 47.04 10.02
N PHE A 7 21.68 47.25 11.19
CA PHE A 7 20.95 46.20 11.90
C PHE A 7 19.52 46.14 11.34
N SER A 8 19.42 45.75 10.07
CA SER A 8 18.17 45.18 9.54
C SER A 8 18.01 43.85 10.25
N MET A 9 17.29 43.87 11.38
CA MET A 9 16.80 42.67 12.03
C MET A 9 15.76 42.07 11.08
N LEU A 10 16.28 41.33 10.10
CA LEU A 10 15.55 40.47 9.21
C LEU A 10 14.65 39.60 10.08
N PHE A 11 13.35 39.83 9.91
CA PHE A 11 12.29 38.88 10.13
C PHE A 11 12.61 37.63 9.27
N LEU A 12 13.62 36.87 9.69
CA LEU A 12 13.81 35.50 9.24
C LEU A 12 12.72 34.72 9.95
N ILE A 13 11.57 34.73 9.29
CA ILE A 13 10.57 33.69 9.32
C ILE A 13 11.35 32.38 9.29
N SER A 14 11.59 31.80 10.47
CA SER A 14 11.91 30.40 10.60
C SER A 14 10.62 29.67 10.26
N PHE A 15 10.34 29.59 8.95
CA PHE A 15 9.78 28.39 8.37
C PHE A 15 10.80 27.30 8.74
N ILE A 16 10.60 26.74 9.92
CA ILE A 16 10.93 25.35 10.16
C ILE A 16 10.02 24.63 9.16
N THR A 17 10.47 24.53 7.91
CA THR A 17 10.18 23.39 7.09
C THR A 17 10.79 22.24 7.89
N ASN A 18 10.03 21.74 8.87
CA ASN A 18 10.06 20.35 9.18
C ASN A 18 9.81 19.73 7.81
N SER A 19 10.90 19.33 7.17
CA SER A 19 10.90 18.24 6.22
C SER A 19 10.26 17.08 6.98
N GLN A 20 8.94 17.08 7.01
CA GLN A 20 8.19 15.88 7.24
C GLN A 20 8.63 15.03 6.07
N ASN A 21 9.61 14.16 6.33
CA ASN A 21 9.94 13.08 5.44
C ASN A 21 8.61 12.38 5.18
N LEU A 22 7.96 12.73 4.08
CA LEU A 22 6.77 12.07 3.58
C LEU A 22 7.26 10.68 3.20
N LYS A 23 7.31 9.78 4.18
CA LYS A 23 7.65 8.37 3.97
C LYS A 23 6.48 7.80 3.19
N TYR A 24 6.55 7.87 1.87
CA TYR A 24 5.72 7.08 0.99
C TYR A 24 6.51 5.83 0.58
N ARG A 25 5.88 4.67 0.68
CA ARG A 25 6.41 3.41 0.14
C ARG A 25 5.40 2.85 -0.83
N SER A 26 5.76 2.87 -2.11
CA SER A 26 4.93 2.28 -3.16
C SER A 26 4.82 0.78 -3.00
N VAL A 27 3.83 0.19 -3.66
CA VAL A 27 3.73 -1.25 -3.83
C VAL A 27 5.01 -1.79 -4.51
N ASP A 28 5.53 -1.09 -5.52
CA ASP A 28 6.78 -1.43 -6.22
C ASP A 28 8.01 -1.49 -5.31
N TYR A 29 8.09 -0.62 -4.30
CA TYR A 29 9.18 -0.65 -3.32
C TYR A 29 9.26 -2.04 -2.67
N TYR A 30 8.13 -2.58 -2.23
CA TYR A 30 8.09 -3.89 -1.59
C TYR A 30 8.30 -5.04 -2.56
N PHE A 31 7.76 -4.95 -3.79
CA PHE A 31 8.04 -5.94 -4.82
C PHE A 31 9.53 -5.97 -5.22
N SER A 32 10.22 -4.84 -5.19
CA SER A 32 11.67 -4.79 -5.44
C SER A 32 12.47 -5.52 -4.36
N ILE A 33 12.03 -5.46 -3.10
CA ILE A 33 12.62 -6.20 -1.98
C ILE A 33 12.35 -7.69 -2.15
N LEU A 34 11.11 -8.06 -2.45
CA LEU A 34 10.72 -9.46 -2.68
C LEU A 34 11.52 -10.08 -3.83
N LYS A 35 11.68 -9.37 -4.95
CA LYS A 35 12.45 -9.85 -6.11
C LYS A 35 13.91 -10.15 -5.73
N LYS A 36 14.52 -9.31 -4.90
CA LYS A 36 15.89 -9.56 -4.39
C LYS A 36 15.94 -10.80 -3.50
N ALA A 37 14.94 -10.98 -2.63
CA ALA A 37 14.82 -12.16 -1.79
C ALA A 37 14.58 -13.45 -2.59
N GLU A 38 13.76 -13.38 -3.65
CA GLU A 38 13.48 -14.50 -4.56
C GLU A 38 14.74 -14.96 -5.30
N ILE A 39 15.52 -14.02 -5.83
CA ILE A 39 16.81 -14.33 -6.47
C ILE A 39 17.75 -15.01 -5.46
N LYS A 40 17.89 -14.42 -4.28
CA LYS A 40 18.77 -14.94 -3.23
C LYS A 40 18.37 -16.36 -2.82
N GLU A 41 17.10 -16.60 -2.51
CA GLU A 41 16.60 -17.91 -2.11
C GLU A 41 16.75 -18.93 -3.26
N SER A 42 16.58 -18.50 -4.50
CA SER A 42 16.82 -19.34 -5.68
C SER A 42 18.28 -19.75 -5.82
N GLN A 43 19.24 -18.89 -5.46
CA GLN A 43 20.65 -19.25 -5.40
C GLN A 43 20.96 -20.17 -4.21
N ASP A 44 20.46 -19.83 -3.03
CA ASP A 44 20.67 -20.58 -1.79
C ASP A 44 20.12 -22.02 -1.91
N ARG A 45 19.04 -22.22 -2.68
CA ARG A 45 18.46 -23.55 -2.99
C ARG A 45 19.03 -24.22 -4.25
N GLY A 46 20.00 -23.60 -4.91
CA GLY A 46 20.67 -24.14 -6.10
C GLY A 46 19.75 -24.27 -7.32
N LEU A 47 18.67 -23.48 -7.39
CA LEU A 47 17.87 -23.29 -8.60
C LEU A 47 18.67 -22.45 -9.62
N LEU A 48 19.32 -21.40 -9.12
CA LEU A 48 20.21 -20.52 -9.87
C LEU A 48 21.65 -20.64 -9.37
N ASP A 49 22.62 -20.40 -10.24
CA ASP A 49 24.02 -20.22 -9.86
C ASP A 49 24.35 -18.76 -9.49
N GLY A 50 25.61 -18.48 -9.13
CA GLY A 50 26.09 -17.13 -8.79
C GLY A 50 25.95 -16.11 -9.92
N ASN A 51 25.85 -16.58 -11.17
CA ASN A 51 25.69 -15.76 -12.38
C ASN A 51 24.23 -15.72 -12.87
N LEU A 52 23.28 -16.17 -12.03
CA LEU A 52 21.85 -16.23 -12.34
C LEU A 52 21.47 -17.20 -13.47
N ASN A 53 22.32 -18.17 -13.78
CA ASN A 53 21.96 -19.23 -14.73
C ASN A 53 21.19 -20.34 -14.02
N ILE A 54 20.24 -20.95 -14.75
CA ILE A 54 19.52 -22.14 -14.28
C ILE A 54 20.52 -23.30 -14.09
N ALA A 55 20.53 -23.90 -12.90
CA ALA A 55 21.37 -25.06 -12.62
C ALA A 55 21.06 -26.23 -13.57
N LYS A 56 22.09 -26.95 -14.03
CA LYS A 56 21.98 -28.00 -15.07
C LYS A 56 20.89 -29.04 -14.79
N LYS A 57 20.68 -29.41 -13.52
CA LYS A 57 19.64 -30.37 -13.09
C LYS A 57 18.20 -29.87 -13.27
N TYR A 58 18.00 -28.55 -13.33
CA TYR A 58 16.70 -27.90 -13.50
C TYR A 58 16.48 -27.31 -14.91
N LYS A 59 17.49 -27.38 -15.78
CA LYS A 59 17.39 -26.86 -17.14
C LYS A 59 16.69 -27.86 -18.07
N LYS A 60 15.80 -27.38 -18.93
CA LYS A 60 15.29 -28.18 -20.06
C LYS A 60 16.41 -28.47 -21.06
N LYS A 61 16.41 -29.66 -21.66
CA LYS A 61 17.49 -30.11 -22.57
C LYS A 61 17.62 -29.27 -23.86
N ALA A 62 16.53 -28.63 -24.31
CA ALA A 62 16.47 -27.91 -25.60
C ALA A 62 16.05 -26.43 -25.48
N GLU A 63 15.78 -25.94 -24.26
CA GLU A 63 15.24 -24.59 -24.04
C GLU A 63 15.96 -23.90 -22.87
N ASN A 64 16.06 -22.57 -22.92
CA ASN A 64 16.48 -21.76 -21.77
C ASN A 64 15.32 -21.60 -20.77
N GLY A 65 14.76 -22.72 -20.31
CA GLY A 65 13.63 -22.76 -19.37
C GLY A 65 13.80 -23.82 -18.28
N LEU A 66 13.02 -23.67 -17.21
CA LEU A 66 12.93 -24.63 -16.12
C LEU A 66 12.21 -25.91 -16.57
N ASN A 67 12.75 -27.07 -16.23
CA ASN A 67 12.03 -28.34 -16.27
C ASN A 67 11.02 -28.40 -15.10
N GLN A 68 10.20 -29.46 -15.04
CA GLN A 68 9.14 -29.57 -14.02
C GLN A 68 9.68 -29.42 -12.59
N ALA A 69 10.75 -30.15 -12.24
CA ALA A 69 11.36 -30.06 -10.91
C ALA A 69 11.87 -28.65 -10.58
N GLY A 70 12.37 -27.92 -11.58
CA GLY A 70 12.78 -26.53 -11.44
C GLY A 70 11.59 -25.59 -11.24
N GLN A 71 10.49 -25.81 -11.97
CA GLN A 71 9.24 -25.05 -11.81
C GLN A 71 8.63 -25.25 -10.42
N ASP A 72 8.58 -26.50 -9.94
CA ASP A 72 8.04 -26.81 -8.62
C ASP A 72 8.87 -26.16 -7.50
N LEU A 73 10.20 -26.19 -7.62
CA LEU A 73 11.10 -25.52 -6.68
C LEU A 73 10.90 -24.01 -6.70
N TYR A 74 10.83 -23.40 -7.89
CA TYR A 74 10.59 -21.97 -8.04
C TYR A 74 9.24 -21.55 -7.42
N LEU A 75 8.17 -22.29 -7.69
CA LEU A 75 6.85 -22.02 -7.12
C LEU A 75 6.86 -22.15 -5.60
N ASN A 76 7.54 -23.16 -5.04
CA ASN A 76 7.70 -23.32 -3.60
C ASN A 76 8.41 -22.11 -2.97
N ILE A 77 9.52 -21.66 -3.57
CA ILE A 77 10.25 -20.46 -3.14
C ILE A 77 9.33 -19.24 -3.15
N LYS A 78 8.69 -18.98 -4.28
CA LYS A 78 7.82 -17.81 -4.47
C LYS A 78 6.67 -17.80 -3.46
N MET A 79 5.99 -18.95 -3.28
CA MET A 79 4.89 -19.07 -2.32
C MET A 79 5.33 -18.81 -0.89
N ASN A 80 6.47 -19.37 -0.47
CA ASN A 80 6.97 -19.18 0.89
C ASN A 80 7.36 -17.72 1.14
N LEU A 81 7.99 -17.07 0.15
CA LEU A 81 8.34 -15.67 0.26
C LEU A 81 7.11 -14.78 0.32
N LEU A 82 6.12 -14.98 -0.57
CA LEU A 82 4.87 -14.23 -0.56
C LEU A 82 4.15 -14.37 0.79
N LYS A 83 3.97 -15.60 1.28
CA LYS A 83 3.35 -15.87 2.60
C LYS A 83 4.10 -15.19 3.74
N THR A 84 5.43 -15.12 3.68
CA THR A 84 6.25 -14.53 4.74
C THR A 84 6.23 -13.00 4.69
N TYR A 85 6.35 -12.41 3.50
CA TYR A 85 6.42 -10.96 3.32
C TYR A 85 5.07 -10.28 3.51
N PHE A 86 3.98 -10.92 3.07
CA PHE A 86 2.62 -10.39 3.11
C PHE A 86 1.73 -11.11 4.14
N LYS A 87 2.35 -11.72 5.16
CA LYS A 87 1.64 -12.16 6.37
C LYS A 87 0.98 -10.97 7.08
N ASP A 88 1.64 -9.82 7.04
CA ASP A 88 1.24 -8.58 7.69
C ASP A 88 0.88 -7.53 6.64
N TYR A 89 0.07 -6.56 7.04
CA TYR A 89 -0.09 -5.30 6.32
C TYR A 89 1.20 -4.47 6.40
N LEU A 90 1.64 -3.93 5.27
CA LEU A 90 2.86 -3.16 5.11
C LEU A 90 2.54 -1.68 4.93
N TYR A 91 3.29 -0.82 5.60
CA TYR A 91 3.07 0.62 5.58
C TYR A 91 3.25 1.22 4.17
N GLN A 92 2.33 2.10 3.74
CA GLN A 92 2.48 2.88 2.52
C GLN A 92 2.58 4.38 2.77
N GLN A 93 1.68 4.92 3.58
CA GLN A 93 1.55 6.37 3.77
C GLN A 93 0.84 6.65 5.10
N HIS A 94 1.08 7.83 5.69
CA HIS A 94 0.22 8.37 6.73
C HIS A 94 -0.10 9.85 6.50
N ILE A 95 -1.17 10.32 7.13
CA ILE A 95 -1.59 11.72 7.16
C ILE A 95 -2.05 12.07 8.57
N ASN A 96 -1.69 13.27 9.03
CA ASN A 96 -2.19 13.82 10.27
C ASN A 96 -3.33 14.81 9.98
N TYR A 97 -4.47 14.67 10.64
CA TYR A 97 -5.60 15.60 10.54
C TYR A 97 -6.20 15.83 11.93
N LYS A 98 -6.36 17.09 12.34
CA LYS A 98 -6.77 17.51 13.69
C LYS A 98 -6.02 16.73 14.80
N ASN A 99 -6.68 15.90 15.59
CA ASN A 99 -6.05 15.13 16.68
C ASN A 99 -5.84 13.66 16.33
N GLU A 100 -5.82 13.32 15.04
CA GLU A 100 -5.78 11.95 14.54
C GLU A 100 -4.66 11.76 13.51
N THR A 101 -4.21 10.52 13.39
CA THR A 101 -3.27 10.04 12.37
C THR A 101 -3.92 8.88 11.62
N TYR A 102 -4.08 9.04 10.31
CA TYR A 102 -4.59 8.01 9.40
C TYR A 102 -3.42 7.38 8.68
N VAL A 103 -3.41 6.05 8.60
CA VAL A 103 -2.31 5.29 8.01
C VAL A 103 -2.87 4.32 7.00
N LEU A 104 -2.36 4.41 5.78
CA LEU A 104 -2.62 3.48 4.71
C LEU A 104 -1.59 2.35 4.77
N TYR A 105 -2.10 1.13 4.88
CA TYR A 105 -1.32 -0.08 4.70
C TYR A 105 -1.83 -0.87 3.50
N PHE A 106 -0.99 -1.77 2.99
CA PHE A 106 -1.37 -2.73 1.96
C PHE A 106 -0.80 -4.12 2.26
N SER A 107 -1.41 -5.15 1.68
CA SER A 107 -0.89 -6.51 1.68
C SER A 107 -1.30 -7.22 0.40
N MET A 108 -0.86 -8.46 0.24
CA MET A 108 -1.35 -9.37 -0.77
C MET A 108 -2.21 -10.47 -0.14
N ALA A 109 -3.18 -10.94 -0.91
CA ALA A 109 -3.88 -12.19 -0.69
C ALA A 109 -3.59 -13.13 -1.86
N GLY A 110 -3.34 -14.41 -1.58
CA GLY A 110 -2.97 -15.36 -2.64
C GLY A 110 -1.66 -15.00 -3.35
N PHE A 111 -1.68 -14.99 -4.68
CA PHE A 111 -0.50 -14.74 -5.51
C PHE A 111 -0.40 -13.31 -6.05
N ASP A 112 -1.54 -12.66 -6.25
CA ASP A 112 -1.63 -11.46 -7.05
C ASP A 112 -2.75 -10.52 -6.62
N ASP A 113 -3.69 -10.98 -5.78
CA ASP A 113 -4.69 -10.12 -5.18
C ASP A 113 -4.03 -9.16 -4.19
N THR A 114 -4.54 -7.93 -4.18
CA THR A 114 -4.00 -6.86 -3.36
C THR A 114 -5.10 -6.25 -2.51
N GLU A 115 -4.72 -5.89 -1.30
CA GLU A 115 -5.64 -5.34 -0.32
C GLU A 115 -5.02 -4.15 0.38
N TRP A 116 -5.87 -3.20 0.74
CA TRP A 116 -5.52 -1.98 1.41
C TRP A 116 -6.44 -1.75 2.58
N CYS A 117 -5.90 -1.23 3.66
CA CYS A 117 -6.69 -0.75 4.77
C CYS A 117 -6.22 0.62 5.22
N ILE A 118 -7.17 1.42 5.71
CA ILE A 118 -6.90 2.67 6.41
C ILE A 118 -7.20 2.43 7.88
N LEU A 119 -6.21 2.73 8.71
CA LEU A 119 -6.29 2.61 10.16
C LEU A 119 -6.06 3.98 10.79
N LYS A 120 -6.66 4.23 11.96
CA LYS A 120 -6.66 5.53 12.64
C LYS A 120 -6.18 5.42 14.07
N TRP A 121 -5.28 6.32 14.46
CA TRP A 121 -4.81 6.51 15.84
C TRP A 121 -5.12 7.93 16.31
N LYS A 122 -5.22 8.10 17.64
CA LYS A 122 -5.00 9.42 18.24
C LYS A 122 -3.59 9.91 17.90
N ARG A 123 -3.45 11.21 17.59
CA ARG A 123 -2.17 11.82 17.19
C ARG A 123 -1.09 11.52 18.24
N GLY A 124 0.10 11.13 17.77
CA GLY A 124 1.24 10.76 18.61
C GLY A 124 1.19 9.33 19.21
N LYS A 125 0.07 8.62 19.04
CA LYS A 125 -0.04 7.20 19.46
C LYS A 125 0.43 6.23 18.38
N TRP A 126 0.32 6.57 17.10
CA TRP A 126 0.97 5.79 16.04
C TRP A 126 2.50 5.89 16.16
N LYS A 127 3.18 4.74 16.19
CA LYS A 127 4.62 4.64 16.46
C LYS A 127 5.44 4.30 15.21
N ASN A 128 5.06 4.86 14.05
CA ASN A 128 5.72 4.59 12.77
C ASN A 128 5.83 3.09 12.47
N LEU A 129 4.75 2.36 12.72
CA LEU A 129 4.72 0.91 12.52
C LEU A 129 4.86 0.60 11.04
N GLU A 130 5.93 -0.10 10.67
CA GLU A 130 6.21 -0.52 9.30
C GLU A 130 5.35 -1.71 8.86
N ARG A 131 4.90 -2.50 9.84
CA ARG A 131 4.03 -3.66 9.66
C ARG A 131 2.92 -3.67 10.70
N ILE A 132 1.77 -4.21 10.35
CA ILE A 132 0.69 -4.50 11.29
C ILE A 132 0.06 -5.85 10.99
N ASP A 133 -0.13 -6.65 12.04
CA ASP A 133 -0.66 -8.01 11.93
C ASP A 133 -2.06 -7.99 11.30
N LYS A 134 -2.27 -8.78 10.23
CA LYS A 134 -3.54 -8.85 9.50
C LYS A 134 -4.68 -9.38 10.37
N GLN A 135 -4.42 -10.38 11.20
CA GLN A 135 -5.42 -10.97 12.09
C GLN A 135 -5.89 -9.97 13.14
N LEU A 136 -4.96 -9.16 13.68
CA LEU A 136 -5.31 -8.07 14.60
C LEU A 136 -6.23 -7.05 13.91
N VAL A 137 -5.90 -6.63 12.69
CA VAL A 137 -6.75 -5.70 11.91
C VAL A 137 -8.14 -6.28 11.67
N GLU A 138 -8.22 -7.56 11.28
CA GLU A 138 -9.50 -8.24 11.08
C GLU A 138 -10.31 -8.39 12.38
N ASN A 139 -9.66 -8.66 13.51
CA ASN A 139 -10.33 -8.71 14.80
C ASN A 139 -10.91 -7.35 15.18
N VAL A 140 -10.18 -6.25 14.98
CA VAL A 140 -10.65 -4.88 15.21
C VAL A 140 -11.82 -4.54 14.27
N ARG A 141 -11.68 -4.84 12.98
CA ARG A 141 -12.73 -4.63 11.96
C ARG A 141 -14.04 -5.33 12.34
N ASN A 142 -13.94 -6.56 12.84
CA ASN A 142 -15.07 -7.38 13.25
C ASN A 142 -15.53 -7.12 14.71
N LYS A 143 -15.00 -6.08 15.38
CA LYS A 143 -15.31 -5.73 16.78
C LYS A 143 -15.08 -6.89 17.77
N LYS A 144 -14.08 -7.74 17.48
CA LYS A 144 -13.67 -8.86 18.34
C LYS A 144 -12.52 -8.50 19.28
N ASP A 145 -11.85 -7.39 19.04
CA ASP A 145 -10.76 -6.88 19.87
C ASP A 145 -10.91 -5.37 20.07
N GLU A 146 -11.36 -4.99 21.27
CA GLU A 146 -11.51 -3.58 21.68
C GLU A 146 -10.25 -3.03 22.37
N SER A 147 -9.23 -3.88 22.59
CA SER A 147 -7.97 -3.49 23.25
C SER A 147 -6.97 -2.84 22.31
N ALA A 148 -7.20 -2.95 21.00
CA ALA A 148 -6.33 -2.35 20.00
C ALA A 148 -6.24 -0.83 20.17
N ASN A 149 -5.03 -0.29 20.04
CA ASN A 149 -4.77 1.14 20.18
C ASN A 149 -5.12 1.97 18.93
N PHE A 150 -5.88 1.38 17.99
CA PHE A 150 -6.27 1.95 16.72
C PHE A 150 -7.69 1.55 16.33
N ASN A 151 -8.29 2.34 15.45
CA ASN A 151 -9.59 2.06 14.86
C ASN A 151 -9.42 1.70 13.39
N PHE A 152 -10.19 0.71 12.94
CA PHE A 152 -10.35 0.42 11.51
C PHE A 152 -11.22 1.50 10.85
N VAL A 153 -10.80 2.02 9.69
CA VAL A 153 -11.53 3.07 8.96
C VAL A 153 -12.12 2.56 7.66
N CYS A 154 -11.34 1.87 6.83
CA CYS A 154 -11.76 1.47 5.50
C CYS A 154 -10.93 0.29 5.01
N PHE A 155 -11.52 -0.57 4.18
CA PHE A 155 -10.86 -1.65 3.46
C PHE A 155 -11.18 -1.55 1.97
N ASN A 156 -10.21 -1.94 1.15
CA ASN A 156 -10.36 -2.02 -0.29
C ASN A 156 -9.51 -3.16 -0.85
N TYR A 157 -10.05 -3.90 -1.80
CA TYR A 157 -9.50 -5.11 -2.38
C TYR A 157 -9.52 -5.02 -3.90
N ASP A 158 -8.50 -5.57 -4.54
CA ASP A 158 -8.45 -5.76 -5.99
C ASP A 158 -8.03 -7.20 -6.31
N GLU A 159 -8.78 -7.84 -7.21
CA GLU A 159 -8.49 -9.19 -7.69
C GLU A 159 -7.45 -9.13 -8.82
N GLY A 160 -6.32 -9.77 -8.59
CA GLY A 160 -5.10 -9.57 -9.34
C GLY A 160 -4.49 -8.18 -9.12
N PRO A 161 -3.28 -7.94 -9.64
CA PRO A 161 -2.55 -6.69 -9.43
C PRO A 161 -3.05 -5.65 -10.43
N LYS A 162 -4.35 -5.35 -10.35
CA LYS A 162 -5.00 -4.31 -11.13
C LYS A 162 -4.91 -3.03 -10.30
N ASN A 163 -4.56 -1.93 -10.94
CA ASN A 163 -4.48 -0.60 -10.31
C ASN A 163 -3.53 -0.44 -9.11
N ILE A 164 -2.36 -1.07 -9.12
CA ILE A 164 -1.29 -0.85 -8.13
C ILE A 164 -0.51 0.46 -8.31
N ASP A 165 -0.97 1.34 -9.20
CA ASP A 165 -0.31 2.59 -9.54
C ASP A 165 -0.86 3.76 -8.71
N GLY A 166 0.02 4.62 -8.19
CA GLY A 166 -0.38 5.89 -7.59
C GLY A 166 -1.36 5.77 -6.42
N ILE A 167 -1.25 4.71 -5.61
CA ILE A 167 -2.05 4.55 -4.39
C ILE A 167 -1.65 5.63 -3.41
N LYS A 168 -2.63 6.37 -2.92
CA LYS A 168 -2.43 7.34 -1.86
C LYS A 168 -3.74 7.63 -1.14
N ILE A 169 -3.60 8.10 0.09
CA ILE A 169 -4.63 8.85 0.78
C ILE A 169 -4.29 10.34 0.73
N PHE A 170 -5.28 11.20 0.81
CA PHE A 170 -5.11 12.65 1.00
C PHE A 170 -6.37 13.27 1.61
N VAL A 171 -6.23 14.46 2.20
CA VAL A 171 -7.36 15.21 2.76
C VAL A 171 -7.72 16.37 1.82
N LYS A 172 -9.02 16.53 1.55
CA LYS A 172 -9.57 17.71 0.88
C LYS A 172 -10.76 18.23 1.71
N LYS A 173 -10.69 19.50 2.14
CA LYS A 173 -11.61 20.07 3.13
C LYS A 173 -11.62 19.21 4.41
N HIS A 174 -12.76 18.60 4.75
CA HIS A 174 -12.92 17.69 5.89
C HIS A 174 -13.08 16.22 5.46
N TYR A 175 -12.67 15.87 4.25
CA TYR A 175 -12.77 14.52 3.72
C TYR A 175 -11.41 13.85 3.56
N LEU A 176 -11.30 12.59 3.99
CA LEU A 176 -10.19 11.71 3.63
C LEU A 176 -10.58 10.90 2.40
N ILE A 177 -9.70 10.91 1.40
CA ILE A 177 -9.93 10.28 0.10
C ILE A 177 -8.84 9.25 -0.13
N MET A 178 -9.22 8.04 -0.56
CA MET A 178 -8.30 7.03 -1.08
C MET A 178 -8.34 7.02 -2.60
N GLN A 179 -7.17 7.07 -3.23
CA GLN A 179 -6.99 7.05 -4.68
C GLN A 179 -6.12 5.85 -5.08
N ARG A 180 -6.45 5.22 -6.21
CA ARG A 180 -5.62 4.21 -6.91
C ARG A 180 -5.80 4.36 -8.42
N GLY A 181 -4.71 4.26 -9.17
CA GLY A 181 -4.72 4.38 -10.64
C GLY A 181 -5.28 5.71 -11.16
N GLY A 182 -5.17 6.79 -10.36
CA GLY A 182 -5.76 8.09 -10.70
C GLY A 182 -7.27 8.23 -10.44
N LEU A 183 -7.94 7.19 -9.97
CA LEU A 183 -9.37 7.20 -9.64
C LEU A 183 -9.58 7.21 -8.13
N TYR A 184 -10.68 7.80 -7.66
CA TYR A 184 -11.05 7.79 -6.24
C TYR A 184 -11.85 6.53 -5.93
N HIS A 185 -11.49 5.85 -4.84
CA HIS A 185 -12.08 4.57 -4.43
C HIS A 185 -12.87 4.70 -3.12
N SER A 186 -12.43 5.58 -2.22
CA SER A 186 -13.07 5.75 -0.92
C SER A 186 -13.13 7.22 -0.52
N LEU A 187 -14.22 7.61 0.14
CA LEU A 187 -14.46 8.93 0.70
C LEU A 187 -14.98 8.78 2.13
N ILE A 188 -14.28 9.39 3.08
CA ILE A 188 -14.59 9.36 4.51
C ILE A 188 -14.78 10.79 4.99
N ASP A 189 -15.93 11.07 5.62
CA ASP A 189 -16.23 12.32 6.33
C ASP A 189 -15.50 12.30 7.69
N LEU A 190 -14.48 13.15 7.83
CA LEU A 190 -13.64 13.20 9.02
C LEU A 190 -14.29 13.95 10.18
N GLU A 191 -15.35 14.71 9.94
CA GLU A 191 -16.07 15.41 11.01
C GLU A 191 -17.13 14.51 11.65
N ARG A 192 -17.71 13.62 10.86
CA ARG A 192 -18.71 12.65 11.33
C ARG A 192 -18.15 11.25 11.56
N ASP A 193 -16.85 11.07 11.34
CA ASP A 193 -16.15 9.77 11.41
C ASP A 193 -16.89 8.67 10.63
N LYS A 194 -17.32 8.98 9.40
CA LYS A 194 -18.22 8.13 8.62
C LYS A 194 -17.70 7.90 7.20
N ILE A 195 -17.67 6.63 6.77
CA ILE A 195 -17.47 6.28 5.36
C ILE A 195 -18.72 6.71 4.57
N LEU A 196 -18.53 7.57 3.58
CA LEU A 196 -19.61 8.04 2.70
C LEU A 196 -19.70 7.20 1.42
N ILE A 197 -18.56 6.89 0.82
CA ILE A 197 -18.46 6.09 -0.41
C ILE A 197 -17.28 5.15 -0.24
N ASN A 198 -17.53 3.85 -0.39
CA ASN A 198 -16.51 2.83 -0.53
C ASN A 198 -17.15 1.62 -1.21
N GLU A 199 -16.43 0.99 -2.14
CA GLU A 199 -16.73 -0.35 -2.62
C GLU A 199 -15.50 -1.20 -2.31
N GLU A 200 -15.66 -2.21 -1.46
CA GLU A 200 -14.55 -3.02 -0.99
C GLU A 200 -13.95 -3.84 -2.13
N SER A 201 -14.76 -4.33 -3.08
CA SER A 201 -14.28 -5.13 -4.21
C SER A 201 -14.91 -4.66 -5.52
N PRO A 202 -14.32 -3.64 -6.18
CA PRO A 202 -14.86 -3.10 -7.43
C PRO A 202 -14.99 -4.15 -8.55
N MET A 203 -14.11 -5.16 -8.57
CA MET A 203 -14.17 -6.26 -9.53
C MET A 203 -15.48 -7.03 -9.38
N HIS A 204 -15.83 -7.45 -8.16
CA HIS A 204 -17.06 -8.17 -7.87
C HIS A 204 -18.29 -7.30 -8.09
N ALA A 205 -18.28 -6.06 -7.60
CA ALA A 205 -19.42 -5.15 -7.72
C ALA A 205 -19.74 -4.76 -9.17
N SER A 206 -18.73 -4.71 -10.04
CA SER A 206 -18.89 -4.35 -11.44
C SER A 206 -19.17 -5.55 -12.37
N ASN A 207 -18.90 -6.78 -11.92
CA ASN A 207 -18.86 -7.98 -12.78
C ASN A 207 -17.98 -7.79 -14.04
N SER A 208 -16.94 -6.96 -13.94
CA SER A 208 -16.05 -6.65 -15.06
C SER A 208 -15.17 -7.84 -15.41
N LYS A 209 -14.78 -7.97 -16.69
CA LYS A 209 -13.87 -9.05 -17.12
C LYS A 209 -12.40 -8.67 -17.03
N ASN A 210 -12.11 -7.36 -17.03
CA ASN A 210 -10.76 -6.83 -17.11
C ASN A 210 -10.63 -5.46 -16.42
N LYS A 211 -9.38 -4.99 -16.28
CA LYS A 211 -9.02 -3.71 -15.64
C LYS A 211 -9.74 -2.51 -16.30
N THR A 212 -9.88 -2.51 -17.63
CA THR A 212 -10.47 -1.38 -18.37
C THR A 212 -11.95 -1.23 -18.05
N GLU A 213 -12.72 -2.31 -18.16
CA GLU A 213 -14.14 -2.33 -17.81
C GLU A 213 -14.37 -1.93 -16.35
N MET A 214 -13.54 -2.48 -15.45
CA MET A 214 -13.60 -2.14 -14.03
C MET A 214 -13.32 -0.67 -13.78
N ASN A 215 -12.33 -0.07 -14.45
CA ASN A 215 -11.99 1.34 -14.29
C ASN A 215 -13.08 2.27 -14.81
N ILE A 216 -13.78 1.90 -15.89
CA ILE A 216 -14.97 2.65 -16.36
C ILE A 216 -16.07 2.61 -15.28
N TRP A 217 -16.29 1.45 -14.68
CA TRP A 217 -17.27 1.31 -13.59
C TRP A 217 -16.86 2.12 -12.36
N ILE A 218 -15.60 2.04 -11.91
CA ILE A 218 -15.07 2.83 -10.78
C ILE A 218 -15.25 4.31 -11.05
N LYS A 219 -14.92 4.76 -12.27
CA LYS A 219 -15.06 6.18 -12.64
C LYS A 219 -16.49 6.67 -12.41
N LYS A 220 -17.47 5.94 -12.96
CA LYS A 220 -18.89 6.31 -12.89
C LYS A 220 -19.48 6.18 -11.47
N ASN A 221 -19.13 5.11 -10.77
CA ASN A 221 -19.83 4.73 -9.53
C ASN A 221 -19.17 5.23 -8.26
N LEU A 222 -17.86 5.51 -8.29
CA LEU A 222 -17.08 5.99 -7.16
C LEU A 222 -16.48 7.37 -7.48
N HIS A 223 -15.55 7.46 -8.43
CA HIS A 223 -14.75 8.66 -8.64
C HIS A 223 -15.59 9.91 -8.96
N ASP A 224 -16.48 9.86 -9.94
CA ASP A 224 -17.29 11.02 -10.34
C ASP A 224 -18.26 11.45 -9.22
N LYS A 225 -18.71 10.51 -8.38
CA LYS A 225 -19.56 10.83 -7.21
C LYS A 225 -18.75 11.50 -6.11
N ILE A 226 -17.55 10.96 -5.84
CA ILE A 226 -16.62 11.53 -4.87
C ILE A 226 -16.23 12.94 -5.30
N ASP A 227 -15.85 13.12 -6.58
CA ASP A 227 -15.41 14.41 -7.10
C ASP A 227 -16.48 15.50 -6.94
N LYS A 228 -17.76 15.17 -7.23
CA LYS A 228 -18.90 16.07 -7.01
C LYS A 228 -19.07 16.51 -5.55
N ILE A 229 -18.77 15.63 -4.58
CA ILE A 229 -18.93 15.94 -3.15
C ILE A 229 -17.79 16.85 -2.65
N ILE A 230 -16.59 16.67 -3.20
CA ILE A 230 -15.38 17.33 -2.69
C ILE A 230 -15.02 18.62 -3.43
N GLN A 231 -15.67 18.92 -4.56
CA GLN A 231 -15.65 20.25 -5.19
C GLN A 231 -16.27 21.28 -4.25
#